data_AF-A0A1E7IYE9-F1
#
_entry.id   AF-A0A1E7IYE9-F1
#
_cell.length_a   1.000
_cell.length_b   1.000
_cell.length_c   1.000
_cell.angle_alpha   90.00
_cell.angle_beta   90.00
_cell.angle_gamma   90.00
#
_symmetry.space_group_name_H-M   'P 1'
#
loop_
_entity.id
_entity.type
_entity.pdbx_description
1 polymer ?
#
loop_
_entity_poly.entity_id
_entity_poly.type
_entity_poly.pdbx_seq_one_letter_code
_entity_poly.pdbx_strand_id
1 'polypeptide(L)'
;MTKEEFSVARKKLGKTQKKLAELLGMSLKTIHSYEQGWRTIPAHIERQIYFLLINQRGRKNSLTPCWEKKQCDCKEDCPAWEFQSGHLCWFVCGTKCDCTHGVSQKEKIEICKKCDIFTSLLG
;
A
#
# COMPACT_ATOMS: atom_id res chain seq x y z
N MET A 1 -5.49 6.82 -4.86
CA MET A 1 -4.45 7.85 -4.60
C MET A 1 -4.71 9.10 -5.43
N THR A 2 -4.71 10.29 -4.80
CA THR A 2 -4.78 11.59 -5.49
C THR A 2 -3.41 12.05 -5.98
N LYS A 3 -3.36 13.09 -6.83
CA LYS A 3 -2.09 13.66 -7.30
C LYS A 3 -1.27 14.28 -6.15
N GLU A 4 -1.95 14.86 -5.17
CA GLU A 4 -1.34 15.43 -3.96
C GLU A 4 -0.72 14.32 -3.10
N GLU A 5 -1.48 13.25 -2.83
CA GLU A 5 -0.99 12.09 -2.10
C GLU A 5 0.24 11.46 -2.78
N PHE A 6 0.20 11.33 -4.11
CA PHE A 6 1.31 10.80 -4.90
C PHE A 6 2.56 11.68 -4.79
N SER A 7 2.41 13.01 -4.86
CA SER A 7 3.53 13.93 -4.71
C SER A 7 4.11 13.91 -3.31
N VAL A 8 3.26 13.88 -2.28
CA VAL A 8 3.69 13.74 -0.88
C VAL A 8 4.44 12.42 -0.67
N ALA A 9 3.92 11.31 -1.20
CA ALA A 9 4.54 10.00 -1.09
C ALA A 9 5.94 9.97 -1.74
N ARG A 10 6.09 10.54 -2.94
CA ARG A 10 7.40 10.67 -3.60
C ARG A 10 8.40 11.45 -2.75
N LYS A 11 7.97 12.58 -2.16
CA LYS A 11 8.81 13.41 -1.28
C LYS A 11 9.21 12.63 -0.03
N LYS A 12 8.29 11.91 0.61
CA LYS A 12 8.57 11.01 1.76
C LYS A 12 9.60 9.92 1.41
N LEU A 13 9.57 9.40 0.18
CA LEU A 13 10.57 8.44 -0.32
C LEU A 13 11.94 9.09 -0.61
N GLY A 14 12.07 10.42 -0.53
CA GLY A 14 13.30 11.14 -0.84
C GLY A 14 13.70 11.03 -2.32
N LYS A 15 12.73 10.90 -3.24
CA LYS A 15 12.99 10.69 -4.68
C LYS A 15 12.67 11.93 -5.50
N THR A 16 13.48 12.18 -6.53
CA THR A 16 13.10 13.06 -7.64
C THR A 16 12.06 12.35 -8.53
N GLN A 17 11.37 13.09 -9.40
CA GLN A 17 10.45 12.48 -10.36
C GLN A 17 11.17 11.45 -11.26
N LYS A 18 12.41 11.76 -11.69
CA LYS A 18 13.27 10.84 -12.46
C LYS A 18 13.59 9.55 -11.69
N LYS A 19 14.06 9.66 -10.44
CA LYS A 19 14.37 8.49 -9.61
C LYS A 19 13.12 7.64 -9.32
N LEU A 20 11.96 8.27 -9.13
CA LEU A 20 10.71 7.53 -8.96
C LEU A 20 10.28 6.83 -10.25
N ALA A 21 10.46 7.47 -11.41
CA ALA A 21 10.18 6.87 -12.72
C ALA A 21 11.01 5.61 -12.93
N GLU A 22 12.33 5.68 -12.69
CA GLU A 22 13.24 4.53 -12.75
C GLU A 22 12.82 3.43 -11.76
N LEU A 23 12.50 3.80 -10.52
CA LEU A 23 12.08 2.86 -9.47
C LEU A 23 10.77 2.13 -9.80
N LEU A 24 9.83 2.80 -10.49
CA LEU A 24 8.55 2.23 -10.89
C LEU A 24 8.57 1.60 -12.29
N GLY A 25 9.71 1.63 -13.00
CA GLY A 25 9.79 1.15 -14.38
C GLY A 25 8.91 1.94 -15.36
N MET A 26 8.78 3.25 -15.15
CA MET A 26 7.92 4.14 -15.93
C MET A 26 8.69 5.28 -16.59
N SER A 27 8.10 5.90 -17.61
CA SER A 27 8.66 7.12 -18.19
C SER A 27 8.52 8.32 -17.23
N LEU A 28 9.47 9.26 -17.30
CA LEU A 28 9.38 10.53 -16.56
C LEU A 28 8.07 11.28 -16.88
N LYS A 29 7.64 11.26 -18.15
CA LYS A 29 6.39 11.86 -18.60
C LYS A 29 5.17 11.25 -17.88
N THR A 30 5.18 9.94 -17.63
CA THR A 30 4.12 9.27 -16.87
C THR A 30 4.04 9.81 -15.44
N ILE A 31 5.19 9.98 -14.76
CA ILE A 31 5.24 10.55 -13.40
C ILE A 31 4.74 12.00 -13.37
N HIS A 32 5.15 12.83 -14.33
CA HIS A 32 4.65 14.21 -14.45
C HIS A 32 3.14 14.24 -14.63
N SER A 33 2.62 13.38 -15.53
CA SER A 33 1.18 13.28 -15.81
C SER A 33 0.37 12.89 -14.57
N TYR A 34 0.91 12.04 -13.68
CA TYR A 34 0.27 11.72 -12.41
C TYR A 34 0.29 12.91 -11.44
N GLU A 35 1.43 13.56 -11.23
CA GLU A 35 1.54 14.70 -10.29
C GLU A 35 0.74 15.93 -10.76
N GLN A 36 0.57 16.12 -12.06
CA GLN A 36 -0.27 17.19 -12.62
C GLN A 36 -1.77 16.86 -12.60
N GLY A 37 -2.13 15.58 -12.41
CA GLY A 37 -3.51 15.11 -12.48
C GLY A 37 -4.06 14.93 -13.90
N TRP A 38 -3.20 14.97 -14.93
CA TRP A 38 -3.60 14.69 -16.31
C TRP A 38 -3.95 13.21 -16.54
N ARG A 39 -3.43 12.33 -15.69
CA ARG A 39 -3.75 10.89 -15.70
C ARG A 39 -4.05 10.42 -14.28
N THR A 40 -5.10 9.61 -14.15
CA THR A 40 -5.40 8.92 -12.89
C THR A 40 -4.31 7.90 -12.57
N ILE A 41 -3.89 7.86 -11.30
CA ILE A 41 -2.92 6.89 -10.80
C ILE A 41 -3.59 5.50 -10.72
N PRO A 42 -3.09 4.48 -11.42
CA PRO A 42 -3.66 3.13 -11.34
C PRO A 42 -3.49 2.50 -9.96
N ALA A 43 -4.43 1.65 -9.54
CA ALA A 43 -4.42 1.00 -8.22
C ALA A 43 -3.15 0.18 -7.94
N HIS A 44 -2.57 -0.46 -8.97
CA HIS A 44 -1.31 -1.20 -8.80
C HIS A 44 -0.12 -0.27 -8.50
N ILE A 45 -0.12 0.97 -9.02
CA ILE A 45 0.91 1.97 -8.73
C ILE A 45 0.74 2.53 -7.33
N GLU A 46 -0.50 2.79 -6.90
CA GLU A 46 -0.80 3.15 -5.52
C GLU A 46 -0.29 2.08 -4.54
N ARG A 47 -0.57 0.79 -4.79
CA ARG A 47 -0.04 -0.32 -3.98
C ARG A 47 1.48 -0.35 -3.96
N GLN A 48 2.14 -0.14 -5.11
CA GLN A 48 3.60 -0.13 -5.19
C GLN A 48 4.21 1.04 -4.39
N ILE A 49 3.59 2.23 -4.46
CA ILE A 49 4.03 3.39 -3.68
C ILE A 49 3.94 3.11 -2.17
N TYR A 50 2.82 2.56 -1.70
CA TYR A 50 2.69 2.20 -0.29
C TYR A 50 3.67 1.12 0.14
N PHE A 51 3.93 0.13 -0.73
CA PHE A 51 4.94 -0.90 -0.47
C PHE A 51 6.32 -0.27 -0.27
N LEU A 52 6.72 0.66 -1.13
CA LEU A 52 8.01 1.36 -1.03
C LEU A 52 8.09 2.24 0.23
N LEU A 53 7.00 2.91 0.60
CA LEU A 53 6.95 3.75 1.80
C LEU A 53 7.12 2.91 3.07
N ILE A 54 6.37 1.81 3.16
CA ILE A 54 6.35 0.94 4.34
C ILE A 54 7.68 0.22 4.53
N ASN A 55 8.29 -0.26 3.44
CA ASN A 55 9.51 -1.06 3.46
C ASN A 55 10.80 -0.22 3.32
N GLN A 56 10.73 1.10 3.54
CA GLN A 56 11.91 1.96 3.48
C GLN A 56 12.88 1.62 4.62
N ARG A 57 14.16 1.37 4.27
CA ARG A 57 15.23 1.04 5.23
C ARG A 57 15.30 2.08 6.35
N GLY A 58 15.41 1.61 7.59
CA GLY A 58 15.52 2.46 8.79
C GLY A 58 14.19 2.71 9.50
N ARG A 59 13.04 2.29 8.94
CA ARG A 59 11.77 2.25 9.69
C ARG A 59 11.82 1.15 10.75
N LYS A 60 11.63 1.53 12.02
CA LYS A 60 11.50 0.61 13.16
C LYS A 60 10.03 0.30 13.40
N ASN A 61 9.37 -0.35 12.45
CA ASN A 61 7.99 -0.78 12.63
C ASN A 61 8.00 -2.19 13.21
N SER A 62 7.30 -2.43 14.33
CA SER A 62 7.02 -3.81 14.72
C SER A 62 6.06 -4.39 13.69
N LEU A 63 6.53 -5.38 12.92
CA LEU A 63 5.74 -6.05 11.90
C LEU A 63 4.81 -7.08 12.56
N THR A 64 3.81 -6.60 13.30
CA THR A 64 2.80 -7.47 13.89
C THR A 64 1.84 -7.96 12.80
N PRO A 65 1.65 -9.28 12.64
CA PRO A 65 0.69 -9.80 11.70
C PRO A 65 -0.73 -9.32 11.98
N CYS A 66 -1.54 -9.17 10.91
CA CYS A 66 -2.89 -8.64 11.06
C CYS A 66 -3.78 -9.48 11.97
N TRP A 67 -3.63 -10.81 11.99
CA TRP A 67 -4.45 -11.71 12.80
C TRP A 67 -4.16 -11.62 14.30
N GLU A 68 -2.92 -11.31 14.70
CA GLU A 68 -2.59 -11.07 16.11
C GLU A 68 -3.18 -9.74 16.58
N LYS A 69 -2.99 -8.68 15.79
CA LYS A 69 -3.47 -7.34 16.15
C LYS A 69 -4.99 -7.21 16.07
N LYS A 70 -5.65 -7.95 15.18
CA LYS A 70 -7.12 -7.93 15.03
C LYS A 70 -7.86 -9.06 15.75
N GLN A 71 -7.15 -10.03 16.33
CA GLN A 71 -7.76 -11.25 16.88
C GLN A 71 -8.68 -11.94 15.84
N CYS A 72 -8.09 -12.29 14.69
CA CYS A 72 -8.86 -12.76 13.52
C CYS A 72 -9.20 -14.26 13.63
N ASP A 73 -10.49 -14.59 13.67
CA ASP A 73 -10.99 -15.96 13.78
C ASP A 73 -10.89 -16.76 12.46
N CYS A 74 -11.03 -16.09 11.31
CA CYS A 74 -10.94 -16.70 9.98
C CYS A 74 -9.51 -16.70 9.39
N LYS A 75 -8.48 -16.63 10.23
CA LYS A 75 -7.09 -16.46 9.74
C LYS A 75 -6.63 -17.66 8.91
N GLU A 76 -7.03 -18.88 9.26
CA GLU A 76 -6.58 -20.11 8.58
C GLU A 76 -7.04 -20.18 7.12
N ASP A 77 -8.16 -19.54 6.78
CA ASP A 77 -8.68 -19.43 5.41
C ASP A 77 -8.18 -18.17 4.66
N CYS A 78 -7.31 -17.38 5.29
CA CYS A 78 -6.89 -16.09 4.76
C CYS A 78 -5.52 -16.20 4.07
N PRO A 79 -5.38 -15.75 2.80
CA PRO A 79 -4.09 -15.74 2.11
C PRO A 79 -2.99 -14.98 2.85
N ALA A 80 -3.36 -13.95 3.62
CA ALA A 80 -2.37 -13.22 4.42
C ALA A 80 -1.70 -14.11 5.49
N TRP A 81 -2.43 -15.07 6.05
CA TRP A 81 -1.91 -16.05 7.01
C TRP A 81 -1.18 -17.19 6.29
N GLU A 82 -1.76 -17.73 5.22
CA GLU A 82 -1.14 -18.78 4.40
C GLU A 82 0.29 -18.40 3.97
N PHE A 83 0.48 -17.18 3.47
CA PHE A 83 1.78 -16.68 3.00
C PHE A 83 2.58 -15.93 4.07
N GLN A 84 2.18 -16.01 5.35
CA GLN A 84 2.88 -15.35 6.48
C GLN A 84 3.11 -13.84 6.28
N SER A 85 2.18 -13.20 5.58
CA SER A 85 2.26 -11.82 5.12
C SER A 85 1.27 -10.91 5.82
N GLY A 86 1.01 -11.15 7.12
CA GLY A 86 0.00 -10.41 7.89
C GLY A 86 0.24 -8.90 7.96
N HIS A 87 1.49 -8.47 8.06
CA HIS A 87 1.87 -7.05 8.00
C HIS A 87 1.68 -6.43 6.60
N LEU A 88 1.48 -7.26 5.56
CA LEU A 88 1.17 -6.88 4.19
C LEU A 88 -0.27 -7.26 3.80
N CYS A 89 -1.17 -7.49 4.75
CA CYS A 89 -2.55 -7.89 4.44
C CYS A 89 -3.26 -6.89 3.51
N TRP A 90 -2.89 -5.62 3.54
CA TRP A 90 -3.41 -4.56 2.65
C TRP A 90 -2.94 -4.71 1.19
N PHE A 91 -1.83 -5.41 0.95
CA PHE A 91 -1.24 -5.64 -0.37
C PHE A 91 -1.75 -6.94 -1.02
N VAL A 92 -1.88 -8.00 -0.21
CA VAL A 92 -2.30 -9.34 -0.64
C VAL A 92 -3.72 -9.33 -1.19
N CYS A 93 -4.00 -10.02 -2.29
CA CYS A 93 -5.36 -10.11 -2.82
C CYS A 93 -6.17 -11.24 -2.15
N GLY A 94 -7.50 -11.17 -2.14
CA GLY A 94 -8.35 -12.26 -1.63
C GLY A 94 -8.38 -12.42 -0.10
N THR A 95 -7.87 -11.44 0.66
CA THR A 95 -7.91 -11.49 2.13
C THR A 95 -9.32 -11.57 2.68
N LYS A 96 -9.50 -12.41 3.70
CA LYS A 96 -10.80 -12.71 4.30
C LYS A 96 -11.15 -11.88 5.53
N CYS A 97 -10.39 -10.81 5.84
CA CYS A 97 -10.80 -9.92 6.94
C CYS A 97 -12.20 -9.37 6.70
N ASP A 98 -12.98 -9.20 7.77
CA ASP A 98 -14.32 -8.61 7.73
C ASP A 98 -14.32 -7.25 7.02
N CYS A 99 -13.20 -6.54 7.10
CA CYS A 99 -13.00 -5.26 6.44
C CYS A 99 -12.93 -5.30 4.91
N THR A 100 -12.64 -6.44 4.28
CA THR A 100 -12.35 -6.48 2.83
C THR A 100 -13.00 -7.66 2.12
N HIS A 101 -13.90 -8.38 2.79
CA HIS A 101 -14.58 -9.50 2.18
C HIS A 101 -15.48 -9.02 1.03
N GLY A 102 -15.30 -9.58 -0.17
CA GLY A 102 -16.16 -9.29 -1.33
C GLY A 102 -15.96 -7.93 -1.99
N VAL A 103 -15.01 -7.10 -1.54
CA VAL A 103 -14.75 -5.77 -2.14
C VAL A 103 -13.67 -5.82 -3.22
N SER A 104 -13.72 -4.87 -4.14
CA SER A 104 -12.69 -4.72 -5.17
C SER A 104 -11.33 -4.33 -4.57
N GLN A 105 -10.24 -4.55 -5.32
CA GLN A 105 -8.91 -4.14 -4.89
C GLN A 105 -8.79 -2.63 -4.66
N LYS A 106 -9.53 -1.82 -5.43
CA LYS A 106 -9.57 -0.37 -5.28
C LYS A 106 -10.28 0.03 -3.98
N GLU A 107 -11.39 -0.60 -3.65
CA GLU A 107 -12.10 -0.32 -2.39
C GLU A 107 -11.31 -0.81 -1.19
N LYS A 108 -10.65 -1.97 -1.33
CA LYS A 108 -9.79 -2.53 -0.29
C LYS A 108 -8.74 -1.54 0.19
N ILE A 109 -8.00 -0.87 -0.71
CA ILE A 109 -6.95 0.06 -0.28
C ILE A 109 -7.55 1.27 0.46
N GLU A 110 -8.73 1.75 0.06
CA GLU A 110 -9.42 2.84 0.75
C GLU A 110 -9.89 2.43 2.16
N ILE A 111 -10.33 1.19 2.35
CA ILE A 111 -10.64 0.66 3.68
C ILE A 111 -9.36 0.49 4.49
N CYS A 112 -8.29 -0.06 3.89
CA CYS A 112 -7.02 -0.26 4.55
C CYS A 112 -6.37 1.04 5.01
N LYS A 113 -6.56 2.18 4.31
CA LYS A 113 -6.07 3.50 4.75
C LYS A 113 -6.58 3.91 6.14
N LYS A 114 -7.71 3.36 6.58
CA LYS A 114 -8.31 3.59 7.90
C LYS A 114 -8.03 2.48 8.91
N CYS A 115 -7.28 1.46 8.52
CA CYS A 115 -7.05 0.27 9.33
C CYS A 115 -5.76 0.37 10.14
N ASP A 116 -5.83 0.00 11.42
CA ASP A 116 -4.70 0.05 12.36
C ASP A 116 -3.47 -0.75 11.93
N ILE A 117 -3.64 -1.80 11.11
CA ILE A 117 -2.49 -2.52 10.53
C ILE A 117 -1.73 -1.56 9.62
N PHE A 118 -2.43 -0.95 8.67
CA PHE A 118 -1.83 -0.10 7.66
C PHE A 118 -1.34 1.24 8.20
N THR A 119 -2.12 1.91 9.05
CA THR A 119 -1.75 3.21 9.63
C THR A 119 -0.51 3.09 10.50
N SER A 120 -0.37 2.01 11.27
CA SER A 120 0.83 1.73 12.06
C SER A 120 2.10 1.53 11.23
N LEU A 121 1.96 1.20 9.94
CA LEU A 121 3.09 1.03 9.02
C LEU A 121 3.51 2.34 8.35
N LEU A 122 2.64 3.35 8.31
CA LEU A 122 2.89 4.57 7.53
C LEU A 122 3.73 5.61 8.26
N GLY A 123 3.79 5.60 9.59
CA GLY A 123 4.61 6.51 10.40
C GLY A 123 4.06 7.93 10.44
#